data_AF-A0A0E9N8D6-F1
#
_entry.id   AF-A0A0E9N8D6-F1
#
_cell.length_a   1.000
_cell.length_b   1.000
_cell.length_c   1.000
_cell.angle_alpha   90.00
_cell.angle_beta   90.00
_cell.angle_gamma   90.00
#
_symmetry.space_group_name_H-M   'P 1'
#
loop_
_entity.id
_entity.type
_entity.pdbx_description
1 polymer ?
#
loop_
_entity_poly.entity_id
_entity_poly.type
_entity_poly.pdbx_seq_one_letter_code
_entity_poly.pdbx_strand_id
1 'polypeptide(L)'
;MKAARPYFIYPGYAFVAYPNRDSTPYKERYNIPECQTIIRGTLRYQGFPEFIKVLVDVGFLSDESVEVMAKGSSATWKEATAKVLGVSSTKEEDLIAAIRSKTQFKNAEEEARIVAGFRWLGLFSDNVITPCENPLDTLCATLEPKCQYGPDERDFVMLQHRFEIEHADGRLETRTSTLCDYGVPGGYTSMAKLVGVPCGVATQQVLDGIIKTAGVLAPMSKVLNQPLIDELLKEGIFCKEETVA
;
A
#
# COMPACT_ATOMS: atom_id res chain seq x y z
N MET A 1 3.30 -11.67 0.23
CA MET A 1 1.86 -11.48 0.53
C MET A 1 1.17 -12.63 1.27
N LYS A 2 1.68 -13.87 1.29
CA LYS A 2 1.12 -14.94 2.14
C LYS A 2 1.05 -14.60 3.65
N ALA A 3 1.81 -13.60 4.10
CA ALA A 3 1.84 -13.14 5.48
C ALA A 3 0.74 -12.10 5.82
N ALA A 4 -0.09 -11.67 4.85
CA ALA A 4 -1.15 -10.71 5.14
C ALA A 4 -2.20 -11.33 6.07
N ARG A 5 -2.60 -10.59 7.11
CA ARG A 5 -3.61 -11.02 8.09
C ARG A 5 -4.64 -9.91 8.31
N PRO A 6 -5.90 -10.24 8.63
CA PRO A 6 -6.86 -9.25 9.12
C PRO A 6 -6.26 -8.44 10.28
N TYR A 7 -6.45 -7.13 10.27
CA TYR A 7 -5.90 -6.22 11.27
C TYR A 7 -6.99 -5.28 11.77
N PHE A 8 -7.45 -5.50 13.00
CA PHE A 8 -8.54 -4.74 13.58
C PHE A 8 -8.05 -3.37 14.08
N ILE A 9 -8.77 -2.31 13.69
CA ILE A 9 -8.56 -0.93 14.19
C ILE A 9 -9.89 -0.40 14.72
N TYR A 10 -10.87 -0.20 13.83
CA TYR A 10 -12.24 0.15 14.18
C TYR A 10 -13.23 -0.79 13.50
N PRO A 11 -14.42 -1.04 14.09
CA PRO A 11 -15.39 -2.01 13.58
C PRO A 11 -15.82 -1.79 12.12
N GLY A 12 -15.86 -0.53 11.67
CA GLY A 12 -16.32 -0.18 10.32
C GLY A 12 -15.35 -0.51 9.19
N TYR A 13 -14.11 -0.94 9.48
CA TYR A 13 -13.09 -1.18 8.45
C TYR A 13 -12.62 -2.63 8.40
N ALA A 14 -12.57 -3.18 7.18
CA ALA A 14 -12.06 -4.52 6.90
C ALA A 14 -10.59 -4.46 6.42
N PHE A 15 -9.68 -4.06 7.30
CA PHE A 15 -8.25 -4.02 6.97
C PHE A 15 -7.57 -5.38 7.05
N VAL A 16 -6.58 -5.54 6.18
CA VAL A 16 -5.52 -6.53 6.28
C VAL A 16 -4.18 -5.81 6.37
N ALA A 17 -3.24 -6.37 7.12
CA ALA A 17 -1.89 -5.84 7.28
C ALA A 17 -0.85 -6.87 6.85
N TYR A 18 0.27 -6.40 6.29
CA TYR A 18 1.47 -7.19 6.07
C TYR A 18 2.73 -6.36 6.40
N PRO A 19 3.84 -7.00 6.83
CA PRO A 19 5.08 -6.31 7.14
C PRO A 19 5.62 -5.50 5.95
N ASN A 20 6.23 -4.36 6.22
CA ASN A 20 6.72 -3.43 5.20
C ASN A 20 8.22 -3.16 5.38
N ARG A 21 9.02 -3.55 4.38
CA ARG A 21 10.49 -3.46 4.39
C ARG A 21 11.08 -4.12 5.64
N ASP A 22 12.21 -3.60 6.12
CA ASP A 22 12.90 -4.08 7.31
C ASP A 22 12.52 -3.23 8.54
N SER A 23 12.01 -3.90 9.57
CA SER A 23 11.65 -3.29 10.86
C SER A 23 12.74 -3.43 11.92
N THR A 24 13.76 -4.27 11.69
CA THR A 24 14.79 -4.56 12.70
C THR A 24 15.58 -3.31 13.14
N PRO A 25 15.92 -2.33 12.29
CA PRO A 25 16.68 -1.15 12.72
C PRO A 25 15.91 -0.21 13.64
N TYR A 26 14.59 -0.44 13.80
CA TYR A 26 13.75 0.40 14.65
C TYR A 26 13.97 0.16 16.14
N LYS A 27 14.60 -0.96 16.51
CA LYS A 27 15.02 -1.22 17.89
C LYS A 27 16.01 -0.17 18.37
N GLU A 28 17.04 0.11 17.58
CA GLU A 28 18.05 1.12 17.86
C GLU A 28 17.52 2.52 17.57
N ARG A 29 16.83 2.72 16.43
CA ARG A 29 16.33 4.04 16.02
C ARG A 29 15.33 4.64 17.01
N TYR A 30 14.47 3.82 17.62
CA TYR A 30 13.51 4.28 18.63
C TYR A 30 14.02 4.10 20.06
N ASN A 31 15.24 3.58 20.24
CA ASN A 31 15.85 3.32 21.54
C ASN A 31 14.96 2.47 22.46
N ILE A 32 14.53 1.32 21.95
CA ILE A 32 13.66 0.35 22.64
C ILE A 32 14.31 -1.05 22.68
N PRO A 33 15.52 -1.20 23.27
CA PRO A 33 16.26 -2.47 23.31
C PRO A 33 15.50 -3.60 24.02
N GLU A 34 14.57 -3.27 24.90
CA GLU A 34 13.69 -4.19 25.61
C GLU A 34 12.57 -4.77 24.74
N CYS A 35 12.23 -4.08 23.63
CA CYS A 35 11.10 -4.49 22.81
C CYS A 35 11.36 -5.85 22.13
N GLN A 36 10.43 -6.78 22.37
CA GLN A 36 10.48 -8.14 21.84
C GLN A 36 9.87 -8.24 20.44
N THR A 37 8.88 -7.40 20.15
CA THR A 37 8.14 -7.43 18.87
C THR A 37 8.09 -6.04 18.26
N ILE A 38 8.79 -5.86 17.14
CA ILE A 38 8.80 -4.60 16.37
C ILE A 38 8.38 -4.91 14.93
N ILE A 39 7.20 -4.42 14.54
CA ILE A 39 6.68 -4.61 13.19
C ILE A 39 6.16 -3.28 12.66
N ARG A 40 6.73 -2.84 11.55
CA ARG A 40 6.12 -1.82 10.69
C ARG A 40 5.45 -2.52 9.53
N GLY A 41 4.21 -2.14 9.27
CA GLY A 41 3.38 -2.78 8.25
C GLY A 41 2.66 -1.77 7.36
N THR A 42 1.99 -2.31 6.36
CA THR A 42 1.13 -1.57 5.45
C THR A 42 -0.29 -2.13 5.57
N LEU A 43 -1.28 -1.23 5.63
CA LEU A 43 -2.70 -1.58 5.60
C LEU A 43 -3.23 -1.59 4.16
N ARG A 44 -4.11 -2.54 3.88
CA ARG A 44 -4.93 -2.63 2.67
C ARG A 44 -6.33 -3.09 3.04
N TYR A 45 -7.29 -2.95 2.13
CA TYR A 45 -8.59 -3.58 2.30
C TYR A 45 -8.53 -5.07 1.98
N GLN A 46 -9.43 -5.84 2.59
CA GLN A 46 -9.60 -7.27 2.35
C GLN A 46 -9.67 -7.60 0.85
N GLY A 47 -9.07 -8.73 0.47
CA GLY A 47 -9.04 -9.21 -0.91
C GLY A 47 -7.94 -8.61 -1.80
N PHE A 48 -7.27 -7.53 -1.36
CA PHE A 48 -6.13 -6.96 -2.09
C PHE A 48 -4.92 -7.91 -2.12
N PRO A 49 -4.44 -8.48 -0.99
CA PRO A 49 -3.26 -9.35 -1.02
C PRO A 49 -3.44 -10.60 -1.89
N GLU A 50 -4.65 -11.17 -1.90
CA GLU A 50 -5.00 -12.32 -2.71
C GLU A 50 -5.01 -11.97 -4.21
N PHE A 51 -5.59 -10.83 -4.58
CA PHE A 51 -5.62 -10.37 -5.97
C PHE A 51 -4.22 -10.13 -6.54
N ILE A 52 -3.39 -9.36 -5.81
CA ILE A 52 -2.00 -9.12 -6.23
C ILE A 52 -1.19 -10.42 -6.21
N LYS A 53 -1.50 -11.37 -5.29
CA LYS A 53 -0.78 -12.64 -5.24
C LYS A 53 -0.96 -13.43 -6.54
N VAL A 54 -2.16 -13.45 -7.08
CA VAL A 54 -2.40 -14.11 -8.36
C VAL A 54 -1.61 -13.42 -9.47
N LEU A 55 -1.60 -12.08 -9.53
CA LEU A 55 -0.77 -11.33 -10.49
C LEU A 55 0.73 -11.66 -10.38
N VAL A 56 1.26 -11.82 -9.16
CA VAL A 56 2.63 -12.28 -8.92
C VAL A 56 2.84 -13.69 -9.48
N ASP A 57 2.00 -14.64 -9.07
CA ASP A 57 2.16 -16.05 -9.43
C ASP A 57 2.06 -16.30 -10.94
N VAL A 58 1.24 -15.53 -11.64
CA VAL A 58 1.05 -15.67 -13.10
C VAL A 58 2.08 -14.89 -13.92
N GLY A 59 2.94 -14.08 -13.29
CA GLY A 59 4.05 -13.38 -13.94
C GLY A 59 3.76 -11.94 -14.38
N PHE A 60 2.62 -11.36 -14.00
CA PHE A 60 2.27 -9.99 -14.39
C PHE A 60 3.08 -8.90 -13.69
N LEU A 61 3.80 -9.22 -12.61
CA LEU A 61 4.66 -8.26 -11.91
C LEU A 61 6.15 -8.41 -12.27
N SER A 62 6.46 -9.08 -13.38
CA SER A 62 7.81 -9.15 -13.93
C SER A 62 8.15 -7.86 -14.69
N ASP A 63 9.38 -7.37 -14.50
CA ASP A 63 9.98 -6.26 -15.27
C ASP A 63 10.83 -6.76 -16.44
N GLU A 64 10.91 -8.08 -16.67
CA GLU A 64 11.57 -8.65 -17.83
C GLU A 64 10.83 -8.32 -19.12
N SER A 65 11.58 -7.93 -20.15
CA SER A 65 11.02 -7.58 -21.45
C SER A 65 10.35 -8.76 -22.14
N VAL A 66 9.17 -8.52 -22.72
CA VAL A 66 8.40 -9.50 -23.48
C VAL A 66 8.07 -8.92 -24.85
N GLU A 67 8.43 -9.62 -25.92
CA GLU A 67 8.29 -9.17 -27.31
C GLU A 67 6.89 -8.64 -27.65
N VAL A 68 5.84 -9.33 -27.19
CA VAL A 68 4.43 -8.93 -27.44
C VAL A 68 4.06 -7.58 -26.81
N MET A 69 4.85 -7.11 -25.84
CA MET A 69 4.69 -5.84 -25.13
C MET A 69 5.73 -4.80 -25.53
N ALA A 70 6.60 -5.09 -26.51
CA ALA A 70 7.59 -4.15 -27.00
C ALA A 70 6.92 -2.89 -27.59
N LYS A 71 7.62 -1.76 -27.50
CA LYS A 71 7.14 -0.47 -28.04
C LYS A 71 6.72 -0.61 -29.51
N GLY A 72 5.53 -0.12 -29.84
CA GLY A 72 4.96 -0.22 -31.19
C GLY A 72 4.19 -1.52 -31.45
N SER A 73 4.12 -2.44 -30.48
CA SER A 73 3.21 -3.60 -30.56
C SER A 73 1.75 -3.16 -30.68
N SER A 74 0.97 -3.92 -31.43
CA SER A 74 -0.49 -3.78 -31.56
C SER A 74 -1.25 -4.95 -30.93
N ALA A 75 -0.57 -5.72 -30.07
CA ALA A 75 -1.15 -6.88 -29.42
C ALA A 75 -2.35 -6.53 -28.53
N THR A 76 -3.30 -7.43 -28.51
CA THR A 76 -4.47 -7.39 -27.63
C THR A 76 -4.13 -7.92 -26.24
N TRP A 77 -4.95 -7.58 -25.25
CA TRP A 77 -4.80 -8.09 -23.88
C TRP A 77 -4.86 -9.62 -23.81
N LYS A 78 -5.73 -10.29 -24.57
CA LYS A 78 -5.78 -11.76 -24.61
C LYS A 78 -4.47 -12.38 -25.15
N GLU A 79 -3.82 -11.76 -26.13
CA GLU A 79 -2.52 -12.20 -26.67
C GLU A 79 -1.39 -11.96 -25.67
N ALA A 80 -1.36 -10.77 -25.06
CA ALA A 80 -0.40 -10.42 -24.02
C ALA A 80 -0.52 -11.37 -22.82
N THR A 81 -1.74 -11.63 -22.35
CA THR A 81 -2.02 -12.55 -21.25
C THR A 81 -1.62 -13.99 -21.59
N ALA A 82 -1.94 -14.48 -22.81
CA ALA A 82 -1.50 -15.80 -23.27
C ALA A 82 0.03 -15.93 -23.21
N LYS A 83 0.75 -14.89 -23.67
CA LYS A 83 2.22 -14.86 -23.64
C LYS A 83 2.78 -14.86 -22.22
N VAL A 84 2.23 -14.05 -21.31
CA VAL A 84 2.63 -14.01 -19.88
C VAL A 84 2.39 -15.38 -19.22
N LEU A 85 1.28 -16.03 -19.54
CA LEU A 85 0.95 -17.36 -19.02
C LEU A 85 1.77 -18.48 -19.68
N GLY A 86 2.41 -18.23 -20.82
CA GLY A 86 3.15 -19.24 -21.57
C GLY A 86 2.25 -20.25 -22.29
N VAL A 87 1.07 -19.81 -22.74
CA VAL A 87 0.12 -20.64 -23.51
C VAL A 87 -0.12 -20.06 -24.90
N SER A 88 -0.55 -20.91 -25.83
CA SER A 88 -0.82 -20.51 -27.22
C SER A 88 -2.28 -20.08 -27.47
N SER A 89 -3.23 -20.56 -26.66
CA SER A 89 -4.64 -20.21 -26.80
C SER A 89 -4.93 -18.85 -26.18
N THR A 90 -5.76 -18.06 -26.86
CA THR A 90 -6.28 -16.77 -26.39
C THR A 90 -7.74 -16.85 -25.95
N LYS A 91 -8.34 -18.06 -25.93
CA LYS A 91 -9.69 -18.26 -25.41
C LYS A 91 -9.70 -18.05 -23.90
N GLU A 92 -10.68 -17.31 -23.40
CA GLU A 92 -10.77 -16.98 -21.98
C GLU A 92 -10.75 -18.22 -21.08
N GLU A 93 -11.46 -19.29 -21.47
CA GLU A 93 -11.49 -20.56 -20.73
C GLU A 93 -10.10 -21.18 -20.53
N ASP A 94 -9.27 -21.14 -21.58
CA ASP A 94 -7.91 -21.68 -21.55
C ASP A 94 -6.97 -20.78 -20.74
N LEU A 95 -7.14 -19.45 -20.83
CA LEU A 95 -6.40 -18.49 -20.01
C LEU A 95 -6.71 -18.67 -18.52
N ILE A 96 -7.99 -18.84 -18.17
CA ILE A 96 -8.43 -19.13 -16.79
C ILE A 96 -7.86 -20.47 -16.32
N ALA A 97 -7.88 -21.51 -17.15
CA ALA A 97 -7.27 -22.81 -16.82
C ALA A 97 -5.75 -22.69 -16.57
N ALA A 98 -5.05 -21.88 -17.37
CA ALA A 98 -3.62 -21.61 -17.19
C ALA A 98 -3.32 -20.79 -15.92
N ILE A 99 -4.20 -19.85 -15.54
CA ILE A 99 -4.10 -19.16 -14.25
C ILE A 99 -4.25 -20.16 -13.10
N ARG A 100 -5.28 -21.02 -13.15
CA ARG A 100 -5.54 -22.05 -12.13
C ARG A 100 -4.38 -23.02 -11.93
N SER A 101 -3.62 -23.32 -12.97
CA SER A 101 -2.46 -24.23 -12.86
C SER A 101 -1.22 -23.56 -12.22
N LYS A 102 -1.15 -22.22 -12.19
CA LYS A 102 0.00 -21.45 -11.69
C LYS A 102 -0.20 -20.88 -10.28
N THR A 103 -1.43 -20.77 -9.80
CA THR A 103 -1.72 -20.21 -8.47
C THR A 103 -2.60 -21.14 -7.64
N GLN A 104 -2.72 -20.82 -6.36
CA GLN A 104 -3.66 -21.46 -5.44
C GLN A 104 -4.63 -20.41 -4.92
N PHE A 105 -5.92 -20.62 -5.21
CA PHE A 105 -7.00 -19.80 -4.67
C PHE A 105 -7.36 -20.27 -3.25
N LYS A 106 -7.82 -19.33 -2.42
CA LYS A 106 -8.26 -19.63 -1.05
C LYS A 106 -9.51 -20.53 -1.03
N ASN A 107 -10.46 -20.25 -1.91
CA ASN A 107 -11.69 -21.00 -2.13
C ASN A 107 -12.30 -20.60 -3.49
N ALA A 108 -13.40 -21.25 -3.88
CA ALA A 108 -14.06 -21.01 -5.18
C ALA A 108 -14.65 -19.59 -5.33
N GLU A 109 -15.11 -18.98 -4.23
CA GLU A 109 -15.64 -17.62 -4.24
C GLU A 109 -14.53 -16.60 -4.52
N GLU A 110 -13.38 -16.78 -3.88
CA GLU A 110 -12.20 -15.94 -4.07
C GLU A 110 -11.65 -16.07 -5.50
N GLU A 111 -11.64 -17.29 -6.05
CA GLU A 111 -11.33 -17.53 -7.45
C GLU A 111 -12.26 -16.76 -8.38
N ALA A 112 -13.57 -16.90 -8.20
CA ALA A 112 -14.56 -16.21 -9.02
C ALA A 112 -14.39 -14.69 -8.96
N ARG A 113 -14.15 -14.14 -7.76
CA ARG A 113 -13.90 -12.70 -7.53
C ARG A 113 -12.64 -12.21 -8.24
N ILE A 114 -11.53 -12.92 -8.15
CA ILE A 114 -10.26 -12.52 -8.78
C ILE A 114 -10.36 -12.61 -10.30
N VAL A 115 -10.92 -13.71 -10.83
CA VAL A 115 -11.13 -13.87 -12.28
C VAL A 115 -12.06 -12.77 -12.82
N ALA A 116 -13.12 -12.41 -12.09
CA ALA A 116 -13.97 -11.27 -12.45
C ALA A 116 -13.20 -9.94 -12.43
N GLY A 117 -12.28 -9.73 -11.48
CA GLY A 117 -11.41 -8.55 -11.49
C GLY A 117 -10.43 -8.54 -12.67
N PHE A 118 -9.91 -9.69 -13.11
CA PHE A 118 -9.08 -9.78 -14.32
C PHE A 118 -9.87 -9.44 -15.58
N ARG A 119 -11.15 -9.85 -15.66
CA ARG A 119 -12.08 -9.39 -16.71
C ARG A 119 -12.31 -7.89 -16.65
N TRP A 120 -12.54 -7.33 -15.45
CA TRP A 120 -12.77 -5.89 -15.27
C TRP A 120 -11.55 -5.05 -15.71
N LEU A 121 -10.34 -5.55 -15.45
CA LEU A 121 -9.09 -4.99 -15.97
C LEU A 121 -8.97 -5.10 -17.49
N GLY A 122 -9.71 -6.03 -18.12
CA GLY A 122 -9.68 -6.27 -19.55
C GLY A 122 -8.62 -7.28 -19.99
N LEU A 123 -8.02 -8.04 -19.06
CA LEU A 123 -6.88 -8.94 -19.35
C LEU A 123 -7.24 -10.08 -20.31
N PHE A 124 -8.53 -10.36 -20.52
CA PHE A 124 -9.03 -11.37 -21.46
C PHE A 124 -9.68 -10.77 -22.71
N SER A 125 -9.56 -9.45 -22.91
CA SER A 125 -10.25 -8.73 -23.98
C SER A 125 -9.42 -8.55 -25.25
N ASP A 126 -10.09 -8.13 -26.32
CA ASP A 126 -9.50 -7.67 -27.58
C ASP A 126 -8.95 -6.23 -27.53
N ASN A 127 -9.00 -5.57 -26.37
CA ASN A 127 -8.44 -4.23 -26.24
C ASN A 127 -6.93 -4.27 -26.47
N VAL A 128 -6.43 -3.37 -27.30
CA VAL A 128 -4.99 -3.21 -27.55
C VAL A 128 -4.31 -2.75 -26.27
N ILE A 129 -3.17 -3.38 -25.94
CA ILE A 129 -2.39 -2.99 -24.77
C ILE A 129 -1.75 -1.61 -24.97
N THR A 130 -1.37 -0.94 -23.87
CA THR A 130 -0.37 0.12 -23.94
C THR A 130 1.00 -0.54 -23.79
N PRO A 131 1.80 -0.66 -24.86
CA PRO A 131 3.02 -1.45 -24.83
C PRO A 131 4.13 -0.73 -24.05
N CYS A 132 4.50 -1.28 -22.90
CA CYS A 132 5.53 -0.73 -22.00
C CYS A 132 6.71 -1.68 -21.79
N GLU A 133 7.08 -2.46 -22.81
CA GLU A 133 8.20 -3.41 -22.86
C GLU A 133 8.06 -4.66 -21.96
N ASN A 134 7.50 -4.54 -20.76
CA ASN A 134 7.38 -5.63 -19.79
C ASN A 134 5.95 -5.77 -19.23
N PRO A 135 5.60 -6.92 -18.60
CA PRO A 135 4.29 -7.17 -18.03
C PRO A 135 3.86 -6.18 -16.94
N LEU A 136 4.79 -5.83 -16.04
CA LEU A 136 4.52 -4.94 -14.91
C LEU A 136 4.05 -3.57 -15.41
N ASP A 137 4.83 -2.93 -16.27
CA ASP A 137 4.55 -1.57 -16.76
C ASP A 137 3.37 -1.54 -17.73
N THR A 138 3.18 -2.60 -18.52
CA THR A 138 2.02 -2.73 -19.42
C THR A 138 0.73 -2.87 -18.61
N LEU A 139 0.76 -3.62 -17.51
CA LEU A 139 -0.36 -3.71 -16.57
C LEU A 139 -0.58 -2.38 -15.84
N CYS A 140 0.48 -1.72 -15.37
CA CYS A 140 0.40 -0.40 -14.72
C CYS A 140 -0.29 0.62 -15.63
N ALA A 141 0.07 0.68 -16.91
CA ALA A 141 -0.57 1.57 -17.89
C ALA A 141 -2.08 1.31 -18.06
N THR A 142 -2.56 0.11 -17.76
CA THR A 142 -4.00 -0.20 -17.72
C THR A 142 -4.64 0.10 -16.37
N LEU A 143 -3.92 -0.12 -15.26
CA LEU A 143 -4.39 0.20 -13.91
C LEU A 143 -4.53 1.70 -13.69
N GLU A 144 -3.57 2.49 -14.17
CA GLU A 144 -3.49 3.94 -13.97
C GLU A 144 -4.76 4.69 -14.37
N PRO A 145 -5.34 4.51 -15.57
CA PRO A 145 -6.61 5.16 -15.92
C PRO A 145 -7.84 4.50 -15.29
N LYS A 146 -7.79 3.19 -14.96
CA LYS A 146 -8.94 2.45 -14.41
C LYS A 146 -9.15 2.65 -12.91
N CYS A 147 -8.09 2.92 -12.16
CA CYS A 147 -8.07 2.99 -10.70
C CYS A 147 -7.85 4.43 -10.20
N GLN A 148 -8.28 5.44 -10.96
CA GLN A 148 -8.23 6.85 -10.52
C GLN A 148 -9.39 7.20 -9.61
N TYR A 149 -9.19 8.21 -8.78
CA TYR A 149 -10.29 8.88 -8.09
C TYR A 149 -11.13 9.68 -9.07
N GLY A 150 -12.45 9.53 -8.99
CA GLY A 150 -13.42 10.42 -9.62
C GLY A 150 -13.58 11.76 -8.89
N PRO A 151 -14.26 12.75 -9.50
CA PRO A 151 -14.39 14.11 -8.95
C PRO A 151 -15.00 14.20 -7.54
N ASP A 152 -15.94 13.32 -7.22
CA ASP A 152 -16.69 13.31 -5.95
C ASP A 152 -16.20 12.24 -4.95
N GLU A 153 -15.15 11.51 -5.32
CA GLU A 153 -14.57 10.47 -4.47
C GLU A 153 -13.58 11.06 -3.47
N ARG A 154 -13.31 10.31 -2.40
CA ARG A 154 -12.39 10.72 -1.33
C ARG A 154 -11.37 9.63 -1.09
N ASP A 155 -10.11 10.04 -0.94
CA ASP A 155 -9.09 9.17 -0.39
C ASP A 155 -9.17 9.12 1.14
N PHE A 156 -8.38 8.22 1.70
CA PHE A 156 -8.40 7.92 3.11
C PHE A 156 -7.03 7.47 3.60
N VAL A 157 -6.56 8.05 4.71
CA VAL A 157 -5.33 7.65 5.39
C VAL A 157 -5.65 7.13 6.79
N MET A 158 -5.19 5.91 7.05
CA MET A 158 -5.21 5.29 8.38
C MET A 158 -3.78 5.00 8.83
N LEU A 159 -3.41 5.56 9.96
CA LEU A 159 -2.15 5.29 10.66
C LEU A 159 -2.49 4.91 12.10
N GLN A 160 -1.95 3.79 12.58
CA GLN A 160 -2.04 3.43 13.98
C GLN A 160 -0.69 2.91 14.47
N HIS A 161 -0.20 3.49 15.55
CA HIS A 161 0.77 2.84 16.41
C HIS A 161 0.02 2.06 17.50
N ARG A 162 0.55 0.89 17.86
CA ARG A 162 0.06 0.06 18.96
C ARG A 162 1.26 -0.34 19.81
N PHE A 163 1.18 -0.06 21.09
CA PHE A 163 2.22 -0.32 22.07
C PHE A 163 1.68 -1.24 23.15
N GLU A 164 2.35 -2.35 23.41
CA GLU A 164 2.14 -3.19 24.58
C GLU A 164 3.24 -2.83 25.58
N ILE A 165 2.83 -2.29 26.72
CA ILE A 165 3.69 -1.61 27.69
C ILE A 165 3.63 -2.38 29.01
N GLU A 166 4.79 -2.71 29.56
CA GLU A 166 4.96 -3.18 30.93
C GLU A 166 5.46 -2.01 31.79
N HIS A 167 4.68 -1.65 32.82
CA HIS A 167 5.03 -0.59 33.77
C HIS A 167 6.00 -1.12 34.82
N ALA A 168 6.67 -0.20 35.54
CA ALA A 168 7.65 -0.56 36.57
C ALA A 168 7.07 -1.38 37.75
N ASP A 169 5.75 -1.30 37.97
CA ASP A 169 5.00 -2.08 38.95
C ASP A 169 4.52 -3.44 38.42
N GLY A 170 4.87 -3.80 37.18
CA GLY A 170 4.47 -5.02 36.48
C GLY A 170 3.09 -4.95 35.83
N ARG A 171 2.37 -3.81 35.92
CA ARG A 171 1.09 -3.66 35.23
C ARG A 171 1.31 -3.66 33.71
N LEU A 172 0.46 -4.39 32.99
CA LEU A 172 0.43 -4.38 31.54
C LEU A 172 -0.61 -3.36 31.04
N GLU A 173 -0.30 -2.68 29.96
CA GLU A 173 -1.19 -1.73 29.30
C GLU A 173 -1.01 -1.81 27.78
N THR A 174 -2.09 -1.70 27.02
CA THR A 174 -2.04 -1.46 25.58
C THR A 174 -2.47 -0.04 25.26
N ARG A 175 -1.59 0.71 24.59
CA ARG A 175 -1.90 2.05 24.06
C ARG A 175 -1.92 2.05 22.54
N THR A 176 -2.82 2.84 21.97
CA THR A 176 -2.83 3.15 20.54
C THR A 176 -2.61 4.64 20.33
N SER A 177 -2.04 5.00 19.18
CA SER A 177 -1.94 6.37 18.69
C SER A 177 -2.41 6.36 17.24
N THR A 178 -3.61 6.89 16.98
CA THR A 178 -4.35 6.67 15.73
C THR A 178 -4.66 7.97 15.01
N LEU A 179 -4.34 8.03 13.72
CA LEU A 179 -4.76 9.09 12.79
C LEU A 179 -5.65 8.47 11.71
N CYS A 180 -6.83 9.06 11.53
CA CYS A 180 -7.88 8.63 10.60
C CYS A 180 -8.41 9.89 9.89
N ASP A 181 -7.97 10.11 8.65
CA ASP A 181 -8.22 11.36 7.91
C ASP A 181 -8.74 11.05 6.50
N TYR A 182 -9.70 11.85 6.04
CA TYR A 182 -10.34 11.72 4.74
C TYR A 182 -10.02 12.95 3.88
N GLY A 183 -9.79 12.71 2.59
CA GLY A 183 -9.68 13.80 1.62
C GLY A 183 -10.97 14.60 1.48
N VAL A 184 -10.85 15.82 0.99
CA VAL A 184 -11.99 16.71 0.72
C VAL A 184 -12.22 16.78 -0.79
N PRO A 185 -13.39 16.39 -1.32
CA PRO A 185 -13.70 16.54 -2.74
C PRO A 185 -13.57 18.00 -3.19
N GLY A 186 -12.90 18.23 -4.31
CA GLY A 186 -12.56 19.58 -4.79
C GLY A 186 -11.50 20.32 -3.95
N GLY A 187 -10.99 19.71 -2.88
CA GLY A 187 -9.91 20.22 -2.04
C GLY A 187 -8.67 19.33 -2.11
N TYR A 188 -7.90 19.27 -1.01
CA TYR A 188 -6.76 18.36 -0.91
C TYR A 188 -7.19 16.95 -0.53
N THR A 189 -6.54 15.95 -1.14
CA THR A 189 -6.59 14.57 -0.68
C THR A 189 -5.91 14.45 0.69
N SER A 190 -6.33 13.49 1.51
CA SER A 190 -5.70 13.18 2.79
C SER A 190 -4.22 12.87 2.60
N MET A 191 -3.87 12.08 1.58
CA MET A 191 -2.48 11.77 1.23
C MET A 191 -1.68 13.03 0.89
N ALA A 192 -2.22 13.93 0.05
CA ALA A 192 -1.52 15.17 -0.30
C ALA A 192 -1.32 16.08 0.92
N LYS A 193 -2.36 16.23 1.76
CA LYS A 193 -2.29 17.01 3.01
C LYS A 193 -1.24 16.44 3.96
N LEU A 194 -1.33 15.15 4.29
CA LEU A 194 -0.51 14.50 5.30
C LEU A 194 0.94 14.25 4.87
N VAL A 195 1.28 14.45 3.60
CA VAL A 195 2.67 14.46 3.11
C VAL A 195 3.16 15.88 2.90
N GLY A 196 2.36 16.72 2.22
CA GLY A 196 2.74 18.07 1.83
C GLY A 196 2.85 19.02 3.01
N VAL A 197 1.91 18.98 3.96
CA VAL A 197 1.92 19.89 5.12
C VAL A 197 3.12 19.62 6.04
N PRO A 198 3.42 18.37 6.48
CA PRO A 198 4.64 18.12 7.23
C PRO A 198 5.93 18.51 6.50
N CYS A 199 5.96 18.32 5.18
CA CYS A 199 7.08 18.78 4.36
C CYS A 199 7.24 20.30 4.41
N GLY A 200 6.15 21.05 4.17
CA GLY A 200 6.14 22.52 4.23
C GLY A 200 6.51 23.07 5.60
N VAL A 201 5.96 22.49 6.68
CA VAL A 201 6.30 22.84 8.06
C VAL A 201 7.79 22.63 8.32
N ALA A 202 8.35 21.47 7.96
CA ALA A 202 9.77 21.20 8.14
C ALA A 202 10.65 22.17 7.32
N THR A 203 10.26 22.47 6.07
CA THR A 203 10.95 23.47 5.24
C THR A 203 10.96 24.84 5.93
N GLN A 204 9.81 25.33 6.40
CA GLN A 204 9.71 26.61 7.08
C GLN A 204 10.57 26.65 8.36
N GLN A 205 10.53 25.60 9.18
CA GLN A 205 11.31 25.52 10.41
C GLN A 205 12.83 25.47 10.17
N VAL A 206 13.29 24.91 9.06
CA VAL A 206 14.70 24.98 8.65
C VAL A 206 15.07 26.42 8.26
N LEU A 207 14.23 27.09 7.46
CA LEU A 207 14.46 28.46 7.01
C LEU A 207 14.46 29.48 8.16
N ASP A 208 13.55 29.32 9.12
CA ASP A 208 13.45 30.17 10.30
C ASP A 208 14.53 29.86 11.35
N GLY A 209 15.37 28.85 11.12
CA GLY A 209 16.40 28.42 12.04
C GLY A 209 15.83 27.81 13.33
N ILE A 210 14.62 27.26 13.32
CA ILE A 210 14.10 26.44 14.43
C ILE A 210 14.85 25.10 14.43
N ILE A 211 14.97 24.47 13.26
CA ILE A 211 15.81 23.29 13.05
C ILE A 211 17.20 23.76 12.63
N LYS A 212 18.15 23.72 13.56
CA LYS A 212 19.52 24.25 13.35
C LYS A 212 20.58 23.18 13.07
N THR A 213 20.29 21.92 13.39
CA THR A 213 21.25 20.83 13.26
C THR A 213 21.56 20.61 11.77
N ALA A 214 22.85 20.61 11.42
CA ALA A 214 23.31 20.34 10.06
C ALA A 214 23.50 18.83 9.82
N GLY A 215 23.55 18.43 8.55
CA GLY A 215 23.77 17.05 8.10
C GLY A 215 22.52 16.40 7.52
N VAL A 216 22.59 15.08 7.31
CA VAL A 216 21.46 14.28 6.81
C VAL A 216 20.67 13.79 8.02
N LEU A 217 19.48 14.37 8.22
CA LEU A 217 18.66 14.15 9.41
C LEU A 217 17.36 13.40 9.10
N ALA A 218 16.77 12.85 10.16
CA ALA A 218 15.42 12.30 10.19
C ALA A 218 14.75 12.68 11.52
N PRO A 219 13.40 12.71 11.62
CA PRO A 219 12.67 13.08 12.83
C PRO A 219 12.76 11.97 13.92
N MET A 220 13.93 11.85 14.52
CA MET A 220 14.31 10.76 15.43
C MET A 220 14.58 11.22 16.87
N SER A 221 14.36 12.49 17.18
CA SER A 221 14.59 13.03 18.52
C SER A 221 13.47 13.99 18.90
N LYS A 222 13.18 14.09 20.20
CA LYS A 222 12.17 15.03 20.71
C LYS A 222 12.46 16.48 20.28
N VAL A 223 13.74 16.86 20.20
CA VAL A 223 14.17 18.21 19.80
C VAL A 223 13.77 18.53 18.36
N LEU A 224 13.85 17.56 17.44
CA LEU A 224 13.38 17.73 16.06
C LEU A 224 11.86 17.54 15.95
N ASN A 225 11.30 16.60 16.70
CA ASN A 225 9.92 16.17 16.51
C ASN A 225 8.92 17.12 17.17
N GLN A 226 9.22 17.65 18.35
CA GLN A 226 8.26 18.47 19.11
C GLN A 226 7.83 19.74 18.36
N PRO A 227 8.76 20.55 17.80
CA PRO A 227 8.35 21.74 17.03
C PRO A 227 7.52 21.38 15.79
N LEU A 228 7.80 20.25 15.13
CA LEU A 228 7.00 19.77 14.00
C LEU A 228 5.59 19.38 14.45
N ILE A 229 5.48 18.62 15.54
CA ILE A 229 4.20 18.16 16.11
C ILE A 229 3.35 19.35 16.54
N ASP A 230 3.94 20.34 17.23
CA ASP A 230 3.23 21.52 17.73
C ASP A 230 2.64 22.36 16.58
N GLU A 231 3.36 22.47 15.46
CA GLU A 231 2.86 23.18 14.29
C GLU A 231 1.80 22.37 13.54
N LEU A 232 2.02 21.07 13.35
CA LEU A 232 1.06 20.17 12.72
C LEU A 232 -0.27 20.10 13.48
N LEU A 233 -0.25 20.22 14.81
CA LEU A 233 -1.46 20.27 15.62
C LEU A 233 -2.32 21.49 15.27
N LYS A 234 -1.72 22.64 14.94
CA LYS A 234 -2.46 23.85 14.50
C LYS A 234 -3.15 23.64 13.16
N GLU A 235 -2.58 22.80 12.32
CA GLU A 235 -3.16 22.35 11.04
C GLU A 235 -4.18 21.21 11.22
N GLY A 236 -4.50 20.84 12.47
CA GLY A 236 -5.41 19.75 12.80
C GLY A 236 -4.87 18.35 12.47
N ILE A 237 -3.54 18.21 12.34
CA ILE A 237 -2.87 16.94 12.04
C ILE A 237 -2.26 16.38 13.32
N PHE A 238 -2.88 15.33 13.87
CA PHE A 238 -2.39 14.66 15.07
C PHE A 238 -2.88 13.22 15.15
N CYS A 239 -2.16 12.37 15.88
CA CYS A 239 -2.63 11.05 16.25
C CYS A 239 -3.32 11.12 17.62
N LYS A 240 -4.53 10.56 17.73
CA LYS A 240 -5.25 10.46 19.00
C LYS A 240 -4.73 9.28 19.80
N GLU A 241 -4.33 9.52 21.05
CA GLU A 241 -3.88 8.48 21.97
C GLU A 241 -5.03 7.90 22.80
N GLU A 242 -5.08 6.58 22.93
CA GLU A 242 -6.07 5.86 23.73
C GLU A 242 -5.45 4.65 24.43
N THR A 243 -5.84 4.40 25.69
CA THR A 243 -5.55 3.14 26.39
C THR A 243 -6.70 2.16 26.13
N VAL A 244 -6.38 0.98 25.59
CA VAL A 244 -7.39 0.00 25.12
C VAL A 244 -7.40 -1.31 25.89
N ALA A 245 -6.38 -1.56 26.71
CA ALA A 245 -6.30 -2.69 27.65
C ALA A 245 -5.34 -2.36 28.79
#